data_AF-A0AAE4FHR4-F1
#
_entry.id   AF-A0AAE4FHR4-F1
#
_cell.length_a   1.000
_cell.length_b   1.000
_cell.length_c   1.000
_cell.angle_alpha   90.00
_cell.angle_beta   90.00
_cell.angle_gamma   90.00
#
_symmetry.space_group_name_H-M   'P 1'
#
loop_
_entity.id
_entity.type
_entity.pdbx_description
1 polymer ?
#
loop_
_entity_poly.entity_id
_entity_poly.type
_entity_poly.pdbx_seq_one_letter_code
_entity_poly.pdbx_strand_id
1 'polypeptide(L)'
;MNLSRTAVILGIAGLSISFSAVTVAEEKGLSPLEQCYQSAGNAPRTKIAGCLDAKLKAADTRLNTILTQQKQEIASLNSAGSKKAIQSLNLSHSAFITFRDAECRYRYDATLGGSGAGDIMKACQIDLTNWRIKQLQEN
;
A
#
# COMPACT_ATOMS: atom_id res chain seq x y z
N MET A 1 11.64 -21.57 -2.37
CA MET A 1 11.84 -22.19 -3.70
C MET A 1 11.30 -23.60 -3.62
N ASN A 2 10.06 -23.84 -4.06
CA ASN A 2 9.49 -25.18 -4.11
C ASN A 2 9.03 -25.48 -5.53
N LEU A 3 9.47 -26.63 -6.00
CA LEU A 3 9.43 -27.12 -7.36
C LEU A 3 7.99 -27.37 -7.81
N SER A 4 7.58 -26.75 -8.91
CA SER A 4 6.37 -27.14 -9.64
C SER A 4 6.69 -28.36 -10.50
N ARG A 5 6.10 -29.50 -10.16
CA ARG A 5 6.19 -30.74 -10.93
C ARG A 5 5.41 -30.57 -12.24
N THR A 6 6.12 -30.55 -13.34
CA THR A 6 5.58 -30.61 -14.71
C THR A 6 4.89 -31.95 -14.92
N ALA A 7 3.57 -31.93 -15.08
CA ALA A 7 2.83 -33.05 -15.65
C ALA A 7 2.86 -32.93 -17.16
N VAL A 8 3.71 -33.74 -17.80
CA VAL A 8 3.68 -34.00 -19.25
C VAL A 8 2.51 -34.96 -19.50
N ILE A 9 1.48 -34.51 -20.20
CA ILE A 9 0.39 -35.36 -20.66
C ILE A 9 0.58 -35.60 -22.16
N LEU A 10 0.90 -36.85 -22.49
CA LEU A 10 0.91 -37.40 -23.84
C LEU A 10 -0.52 -37.52 -24.38
N GLY A 11 -0.78 -36.82 -25.49
CA GLY A 11 -1.70 -37.20 -26.58
C GLY A 11 -3.20 -37.12 -26.32
N ILE A 12 -3.95 -36.47 -27.23
CA ILE A 12 -5.16 -36.93 -27.93
C ILE A 12 -5.65 -35.77 -28.82
N ALA A 13 -6.12 -36.13 -30.01
CA ALA A 13 -6.51 -35.25 -31.11
C ALA A 13 -7.55 -34.18 -30.74
N GLY A 14 -7.31 -32.98 -31.27
CA GLY A 14 -8.29 -31.96 -31.68
C GLY A 14 -9.63 -31.90 -30.94
N LEU A 15 -9.64 -31.32 -29.74
CA LEU A 15 -10.77 -30.52 -29.26
C LEU A 15 -10.23 -29.15 -28.84
N SER A 16 -10.61 -28.12 -29.59
CA SER A 16 -10.33 -26.72 -29.30
C SER A 16 -11.01 -26.30 -28.00
N ILE A 17 -10.29 -26.42 -26.87
CA ILE A 17 -10.69 -25.80 -25.60
C ILE A 17 -10.40 -24.31 -25.73
N SER A 18 -11.45 -23.54 -25.99
CA SER A 18 -11.43 -22.09 -25.89
C SER A 18 -11.14 -21.70 -24.44
N PHE A 19 -9.87 -21.47 -24.10
CA PHE A 19 -9.51 -20.83 -22.83
C PHE A 19 -10.07 -19.41 -22.85
N SER A 20 -11.27 -19.22 -22.30
CA SER A 20 -11.78 -17.88 -21.99
C SER A 20 -10.91 -17.34 -20.86
N ALA A 21 -9.97 -16.47 -21.19
CA ALA A 21 -9.21 -15.73 -20.20
C ALA A 21 -10.18 -14.84 -19.42
N VAL A 22 -10.59 -15.28 -18.24
CA VAL A 22 -11.26 -14.39 -17.28
C VAL A 22 -10.21 -13.39 -16.82
N THR A 23 -10.20 -12.21 -17.43
CA THR A 23 -9.44 -11.09 -16.90
C THR A 23 -10.11 -10.65 -15.59
N VAL A 24 -9.55 -11.04 -14.46
CA VAL A 24 -9.85 -10.37 -13.19
C VAL A 24 -9.26 -8.97 -13.28
N ALA A 25 -10.04 -8.01 -13.77
CA ALA A 25 -9.70 -6.61 -13.61
C ALA A 25 -9.79 -6.31 -12.11
N GLU A 26 -8.65 -6.21 -11.44
CA GLU A 26 -8.59 -5.61 -10.11
C GLU A 26 -9.05 -4.16 -10.27
N GLU A 27 -10.27 -3.85 -9.82
CA GLU A 27 -10.80 -2.50 -9.83
C GLU A 27 -9.98 -1.67 -8.82
N LYS A 28 -8.87 -1.09 -9.28
CA LYS A 28 -8.11 -0.14 -8.49
C LYS A 28 -9.02 1.06 -8.22
N GLY A 29 -9.49 1.17 -6.98
CA GLY A 29 -10.16 2.36 -6.50
C GLY A 29 -9.31 3.61 -6.76
N LEU A 30 -9.97 4.76 -6.84
CA LEU A 30 -9.35 6.06 -7.13
C LEU A 30 -8.15 6.33 -6.20
N SER A 31 -7.08 6.89 -6.74
CA SER A 31 -5.95 7.36 -5.94
C SER A 31 -6.37 8.47 -4.96
N PRO A 32 -5.63 8.68 -3.86
CA PRO A 32 -5.89 9.77 -2.92
C PRO A 32 -5.96 11.14 -3.59
N LEU A 33 -5.12 11.34 -4.62
CA LEU A 33 -5.09 12.57 -5.40
C LEU A 33 -6.39 12.74 -6.21
N GLU A 34 -6.82 11.71 -6.94
CA GLU A 34 -8.07 11.74 -7.72
C GLU A 34 -9.30 11.94 -6.82
N GLN A 35 -9.34 11.28 -5.66
CA GLN A 35 -10.40 11.52 -4.66
C GLN A 35 -10.44 12.98 -4.21
N CYS A 36 -9.28 13.61 -3.97
CA CYS A 36 -9.22 15.01 -3.58
C CYS A 36 -9.62 15.95 -4.72
N TYR A 37 -9.22 15.68 -5.97
CA TYR A 37 -9.66 16.44 -7.13
C TYR A 37 -11.19 16.37 -7.30
N GLN A 38 -11.78 15.18 -7.22
CA GLN A 38 -13.23 15.00 -7.31
C GLN A 38 -13.97 15.77 -6.21
N SER A 39 -13.44 15.75 -4.97
CA SER A 39 -14.04 16.48 -3.85
C SER A 39 -13.90 18.00 -3.95
N ALA A 40 -12.89 18.50 -4.66
CA ALA A 40 -12.61 19.92 -4.77
C ALA A 40 -13.45 20.61 -5.87
N GLY A 41 -13.83 19.89 -6.93
CA GLY A 41 -14.55 20.48 -8.07
C GLY A 41 -13.77 21.67 -8.68
N ASN A 42 -14.43 22.83 -8.81
CA ASN A 42 -13.81 24.06 -9.31
C ASN A 42 -13.08 24.88 -8.23
N ALA A 43 -12.90 24.34 -7.02
CA ALA A 43 -12.26 25.07 -5.94
C ALA A 43 -10.74 25.28 -6.17
N PRO A 44 -10.12 26.27 -5.51
CA PRO A 44 -8.69 26.52 -5.64
C PRO A 44 -7.83 25.31 -5.23
N ARG A 45 -6.62 25.21 -5.79
CA ARG A 45 -5.66 24.13 -5.48
C ARG A 45 -5.37 23.95 -3.99
N THR A 46 -5.49 25.01 -3.19
CA THR A 46 -5.34 24.96 -1.73
C THR A 46 -6.33 24.00 -1.05
N LYS A 47 -7.53 23.76 -1.65
CA LYS A 47 -8.47 22.75 -1.17
C LYS A 47 -7.97 21.33 -1.41
N ILE A 48 -7.31 21.07 -2.53
CA ILE A 48 -6.69 19.77 -2.83
C ILE A 48 -5.57 19.50 -1.83
N ALA A 49 -4.69 20.48 -1.61
CA ALA A 49 -3.60 20.36 -0.65
C ALA A 49 -4.11 20.06 0.78
N GLY A 50 -5.14 20.78 1.24
CA GLY A 50 -5.76 20.54 2.55
C GLY A 50 -6.46 19.18 2.66
N CYS A 51 -7.08 18.71 1.58
CA CYS A 51 -7.66 17.35 1.51
C CYS A 51 -6.57 16.28 1.67
N LEU A 52 -5.45 16.42 0.98
CA LEU A 52 -4.32 15.49 1.08
C LEU A 52 -3.69 15.50 2.47
N ASP A 53 -3.54 16.67 3.10
CA ASP A 53 -3.04 16.76 4.48
C ASP A 53 -3.94 16.02 5.48
N ALA A 54 -5.26 16.19 5.36
CA ALA A 54 -6.22 15.50 6.20
C ALA A 54 -6.17 13.98 5.99
N LYS A 55 -6.09 13.53 4.73
CA LYS A 55 -6.00 12.09 4.39
C LYS A 55 -4.69 11.48 4.88
N LEU A 56 -3.55 12.16 4.71
CA LEU A 56 -2.26 11.67 5.21
C LEU A 56 -2.27 11.52 6.73
N LYS A 57 -2.76 12.54 7.45
CA LYS A 57 -2.90 12.47 8.91
C LYS A 57 -3.79 11.30 9.35
N ALA A 58 -4.91 11.09 8.66
CA ALA A 58 -5.82 9.98 8.95
C ALA A 58 -5.16 8.62 8.69
N ALA A 59 -4.45 8.47 7.57
CA ALA A 59 -3.74 7.24 7.22
C ALA A 59 -2.63 6.93 8.24
N ASP A 60 -1.82 7.92 8.62
CA ASP A 60 -0.76 7.75 9.62
C ASP A 60 -1.31 7.40 11.00
N THR A 61 -2.43 8.02 11.40
CA THR A 61 -3.12 7.68 12.65
C THR A 61 -3.57 6.22 12.63
N ARG A 62 -4.21 5.79 11.54
CA ARG A 62 -4.65 4.40 11.37
C ARG A 62 -3.48 3.41 11.38
N LEU A 63 -2.37 3.74 10.71
CA LEU A 63 -1.17 2.90 10.71
C LEU A 63 -0.62 2.68 12.11
N ASN A 64 -0.57 3.74 12.93
CA ASN A 64 -0.11 3.64 14.32
C ASN A 64 -1.06 2.82 15.20
N THR A 65 -2.37 2.94 15.00
CA THR A 65 -3.37 2.11 15.69
C THR A 65 -3.17 0.63 15.37
N ILE A 66 -3.07 0.28 14.08
CA ILE A 66 -2.85 -1.12 13.64
C ILE A 66 -1.53 -1.67 14.17
N LEU A 67 -0.46 -0.87 14.12
CA LEU A 67 0.84 -1.28 14.67
C LEU A 67 0.77 -1.57 16.17
N THR A 68 -0.02 -0.79 16.91
CA THR A 68 -0.21 -0.99 18.35
C THR A 68 -1.02 -2.26 18.63
N GLN A 69 -2.09 -2.49 17.87
CA GLN A 69 -2.91 -3.71 17.98
C GLN A 69 -2.07 -4.96 17.71
N GLN A 70 -1.28 -4.97 16.63
CA GLN A 70 -0.39 -6.09 16.32
C GLN A 70 0.62 -6.38 17.44
N LYS A 71 1.18 -5.36 18.08
CA LYS A 71 2.06 -5.55 19.25
C LYS A 71 1.32 -6.16 20.44
N GLN A 72 0.08 -5.73 20.69
CA GLN A 72 -0.75 -6.28 21.77
C GLN A 72 -1.12 -7.74 21.50
N GLU A 73 -1.49 -8.07 20.27
CA GLU A 73 -1.77 -9.43 19.83
C GLU A 73 -0.55 -10.34 20.04
N ILE A 74 0.64 -9.94 19.55
CA ILE A 74 1.89 -10.69 19.76
C ILE A 74 2.20 -10.86 21.26
N ALA A 75 1.99 -9.82 22.07
CA ALA A 75 2.22 -9.89 23.52
C ALA A 75 1.25 -10.87 24.20
N SER A 76 -0.02 -10.92 23.76
CA SER A 76 -1.06 -11.78 24.33
C SER A 76 -0.79 -13.28 24.15
N LEU A 77 0.06 -13.66 23.19
CA LEU A 77 0.44 -15.05 22.93
C LEU A 77 1.26 -15.68 24.08
N ASN A 78 1.77 -14.87 25.02
CA ASN A 78 2.59 -15.33 26.16
C ASN A 78 3.75 -16.26 25.75
N SER A 79 4.29 -16.07 24.54
CA SER A 79 5.39 -16.88 23.99
C SER A 79 6.74 -16.27 24.36
N ALA A 80 7.74 -17.13 24.60
CA ALA A 80 9.13 -16.69 24.74
C ALA A 80 9.65 -15.90 23.52
N GLY A 81 9.02 -16.09 22.35
CA GLY A 81 9.34 -15.37 21.11
C GLY A 81 8.72 -13.97 20.99
N SER A 82 7.72 -13.60 21.80
CA SER A 82 6.93 -12.38 21.62
C SER A 82 7.78 -11.11 21.62
N LYS A 83 8.77 -11.01 22.52
CA LYS A 83 9.69 -9.85 22.60
C LYS A 83 10.48 -9.65 21.29
N LYS A 84 11.01 -10.74 20.72
CA LYS A 84 11.79 -10.71 19.48
C LYS A 84 10.91 -10.37 18.27
N ALA A 85 9.69 -10.88 18.24
CA ALA A 85 8.71 -10.57 17.19
C ALA A 85 8.33 -9.07 17.22
N ILE A 86 8.01 -8.50 18.39
CA ILE A 86 7.72 -7.06 18.55
C ILE A 86 8.91 -6.20 18.10
N GLN A 87 10.14 -6.58 18.48
CA GLN A 87 11.35 -5.88 18.03
C GLN A 87 11.49 -5.90 16.51
N SER A 88 11.24 -7.04 15.87
CA SER A 88 11.32 -7.20 14.42
C SER A 88 10.24 -6.39 13.70
N LEU A 89 9.02 -6.35 14.26
CA LEU A 89 7.92 -5.51 13.77
C LEU A 89 8.28 -4.01 13.83
N ASN A 90 8.88 -3.56 14.92
CA ASN A 90 9.35 -2.18 15.06
C ASN A 90 10.40 -1.81 14.01
N LEU A 91 11.41 -2.68 13.81
CA LEU A 91 12.44 -2.47 12.81
C LEU A 91 11.86 -2.44 11.39
N SER A 92 10.96 -3.38 11.08
CA SER A 92 10.25 -3.42 9.79
C SER A 92 9.44 -2.15 9.54
N HIS A 93 8.70 -1.67 10.55
CA HIS A 93 7.92 -0.45 10.44
C HIS A 93 8.82 0.79 10.25
N SER A 94 9.91 0.90 11.02
CA SER A 94 10.86 2.01 10.86
C SER A 94 11.47 2.04 9.46
N ALA A 95 11.90 0.89 8.94
CA ALA A 95 12.45 0.79 7.59
C ALA A 95 11.42 1.15 6.51
N PHE A 96 10.16 0.75 6.72
CA PHE A 96 9.06 1.13 5.84
C PHE A 96 8.86 2.65 5.78
N ILE A 97 8.89 3.35 6.92
CA ILE A 97 8.74 4.82 6.93
C ILE A 97 9.87 5.48 6.15
N THR A 98 11.13 5.05 6.36
CA THR A 98 12.28 5.54 5.58
C THR A 98 12.10 5.30 4.09
N PHE A 99 11.68 4.10 3.69
CA PHE A 99 11.38 3.77 2.29
C PHE A 99 10.29 4.68 1.72
N ARG A 100 9.16 4.81 2.42
CA ARG A 100 8.02 5.62 1.99
C ARG A 100 8.46 7.05 1.70
N ASP A 101 9.16 7.66 2.65
CA ASP A 101 9.52 9.07 2.54
C ASP A 101 10.55 9.29 1.42
N ALA A 102 11.52 8.37 1.25
CA ALA A 102 12.49 8.42 0.16
C ALA A 102 11.85 8.22 -1.23
N GLU A 103 10.98 7.22 -1.37
CA GLU A 103 10.25 6.94 -2.62
C GLU A 103 9.35 8.12 -3.00
N CYS A 104 8.60 8.67 -2.05
CA CYS A 104 7.71 9.79 -2.33
C CYS A 104 8.48 11.09 -2.57
N ARG A 105 9.67 11.25 -2.00
CA ARG A 105 10.58 12.34 -2.36
C ARG A 105 11.11 12.20 -3.79
N TYR A 106 11.49 11.00 -4.21
CA TYR A 106 11.88 10.75 -5.61
C TYR A 106 10.75 11.15 -6.58
N ARG A 107 9.51 10.76 -6.30
CA ARG A 107 8.34 11.14 -7.14
C ARG A 107 8.10 12.64 -7.17
N TYR A 108 8.29 13.33 -6.05
CA TYR A 108 8.26 14.79 -5.99
C TYR A 108 9.32 15.38 -6.94
N ASP A 109 10.57 14.94 -6.83
CA ASP A 109 11.69 15.48 -7.62
C ASP A 109 11.55 15.16 -9.12
N ALA A 110 10.96 14.01 -9.45
CA ALA A 110 10.65 13.60 -10.82
C ALA A 110 9.60 14.50 -11.51
N THR A 111 8.92 15.38 -10.77
CA THR A 111 8.04 16.40 -11.37
C THR A 111 8.79 17.65 -11.84
N LEU A 112 10.11 17.72 -11.60
CA LEU A 112 10.99 18.80 -12.06
C LEU A 112 10.54 20.20 -11.62
N GLY A 113 9.99 20.32 -10.41
CA GLY A 113 9.54 21.60 -9.84
C GLY A 113 8.13 22.03 -10.24
N GLY A 114 7.32 21.13 -10.80
CA GLY A 114 5.92 21.42 -11.12
C GLY A 114 5.10 21.84 -9.90
N SER A 115 4.11 22.71 -10.09
CA SER A 115 3.27 23.25 -8.99
C SER A 115 2.43 22.18 -8.26
N GLY A 116 2.39 20.95 -8.78
CA GLY A 116 1.75 19.78 -8.17
C GLY A 116 2.68 18.77 -7.51
N ALA A 117 3.98 19.06 -7.45
CA ALA A 117 4.96 18.18 -6.83
C ALA A 117 4.56 17.78 -5.40
N GLY A 118 4.12 18.75 -4.60
CA GLY A 118 3.68 18.51 -3.22
C GLY A 118 2.45 17.61 -3.13
N ASP A 119 1.50 17.75 -4.07
CA ASP A 119 0.30 16.91 -4.09
C ASP A 119 0.65 15.45 -4.45
N ILE A 120 1.56 15.27 -5.41
CA ILE A 120 2.09 13.95 -5.81
C ILE A 120 2.83 13.27 -4.66
N MET A 121 3.66 14.01 -3.93
CA MET A 121 4.37 13.49 -2.76
C MET A 121 3.41 12.98 -1.70
N LYS A 122 2.41 13.79 -1.32
CA LYS A 122 1.43 13.42 -0.29
C LYS A 122 0.57 12.24 -0.72
N ALA A 123 0.13 12.23 -1.98
CA ALA A 123 -0.63 11.11 -2.52
C ALA A 123 0.15 9.79 -2.45
N CYS A 124 1.43 9.82 -2.84
CA CYS A 124 2.33 8.67 -2.69
C CYS A 124 2.45 8.21 -1.23
N GLN A 125 2.60 9.14 -0.29
CA GLN A 125 2.71 8.79 1.13
C GLN A 125 1.44 8.11 1.63
N ILE A 126 0.26 8.62 1.24
CA ILE A 126 -1.04 8.01 1.59
C ILE A 126 -1.15 6.61 1.00
N ASP A 127 -0.81 6.42 -0.28
CA ASP A 127 -0.90 5.12 -0.95
C ASP A 127 -0.01 4.07 -0.29
N LEU A 128 1.25 4.40 -0.04
CA LEU A 128 2.17 3.49 0.63
C LEU A 128 1.76 3.22 2.08
N THR A 129 1.26 4.22 2.81
CA THR A 129 0.72 4.03 4.16
C THR A 129 -0.49 3.08 4.14
N ASN A 130 -1.42 3.25 3.21
CA ASN A 130 -2.58 2.37 3.05
C ASN A 130 -2.18 0.95 2.65
N TRP A 131 -1.21 0.81 1.75
CA TRP A 131 -0.61 -0.48 1.41
C TRP A 131 -0.02 -1.16 2.64
N ARG A 132 0.76 -0.44 3.47
CA ARG A 132 1.33 -1.01 4.68
C ARG A 132 0.27 -1.42 5.69
N ILE A 133 -0.78 -0.63 5.86
CA ILE A 133 -1.94 -0.98 6.69
C ILE A 133 -2.52 -2.32 6.22
N LYS A 134 -2.77 -2.48 4.92
CA LYS A 134 -3.27 -3.75 4.35
C LYS A 134 -2.34 -4.91 4.65
N GLN A 135 -1.02 -4.74 4.44
CA GLN A 135 -0.03 -5.78 4.75
C GLN A 135 0.03 -6.14 6.24
N LEU A 136 -0.25 -5.20 7.14
CA LEU A 136 -0.30 -5.47 8.58
C LEU A 136 -1.62 -6.11 9.03
N GLN A 137 -2.67 -6.08 8.22
CA GLN A 137 -3.96 -6.70 8.55
C GLN A 137 -4.13 -8.10 7.94
N GLU A 138 -3.37 -8.39 6.88
CA GLU A 138 -3.43 -9.67 6.15
C GLU A 138 -2.40 -10.71 6.62
N ASN A 139 -1.42 -10.29 7.44
CA ASN A 139 -0.40 -11.16 8.04
C ASN A 139 -0.66 -11.34 9.54
#